data_AF-A0A0G0PPM2-F1
#
_entry.id   AF-A0A0G0PPM2-F1
#
_cell.length_a   1.000
_cell.length_b   1.000
_cell.length_c   1.000
_cell.angle_alpha   90.00
_cell.angle_beta   90.00
_cell.angle_gamma   90.00
#
_symmetry.space_group_name_H-M   'P 1'
#
loop_
_entity.id
_entity.type
_entity.pdbx_description
1 polymer ?
#
loop_
_entity_poly.entity_id
_entity_poly.type
_entity_poly.pdbx_seq_one_letter_code
_entity_poly.pdbx_strand_id
1 'polypeptide(L)'
;MSKKLAKFLQLNPEEIKSAKALRLKSIEDAVSLPGGPSRSKMLYHILWSGKGYEVGVGKPGKETERKNPNPYDMWPLIRKGGVPEERSASFGDIFHELEHMSNKSKYSLELLGCLLARSALMLDHISVDNKVVYSPNEVVIDEISKDIPSMFNVPLVVFLQYLETIALNEDVKYQKNLNTKGKQYSKSAGRPNNLLTCAHLIAVLLGKASMVDFAYGFAQQRGVSAIKIAQLPSCFPLLEIDKTEAKIISEEIK
;
A
#
# COMPACT_ATOMS: atom_id res chain seq x y z
N MET A 1 23.90 4.59 12.07
CA MET A 1 22.61 3.95 12.43
C MET A 1 21.91 3.38 11.20
N SER A 2 21.84 4.10 10.08
CA SER A 2 21.11 3.68 8.87
C SER A 2 21.52 2.32 8.26
N LYS A 3 22.83 1.97 8.22
CA LYS A 3 23.29 0.66 7.72
C LYS A 3 22.71 -0.55 8.48
N LYS A 4 22.34 -0.39 9.75
CA LYS A 4 21.74 -1.50 10.52
C LYS A 4 20.29 -1.76 10.12
N LEU A 5 19.58 -0.77 9.59
CA LEU A 5 18.20 -0.90 9.14
C LEU A 5 18.10 -1.32 7.68
N ALA A 6 19.12 -1.03 6.88
CA ALA A 6 19.17 -1.38 5.46
C ALA A 6 18.96 -2.89 5.22
N LYS A 7 19.54 -3.76 6.06
CA LYS A 7 19.30 -5.22 6.02
C LYS A 7 17.83 -5.64 6.17
N PHE A 8 16.98 -4.80 6.76
CA PHE A 8 15.54 -5.04 6.91
C PHE A 8 14.73 -4.37 5.79
N LEU A 9 15.35 -3.49 5.00
CA LEU A 9 14.70 -2.69 3.96
C LEU A 9 15.12 -3.08 2.54
N GLN A 10 16.23 -3.80 2.39
CA GLN A 10 16.79 -4.19 1.09
C GLN A 10 15.75 -4.84 0.16
N LEU A 11 15.77 -4.49 -1.13
CA LEU A 11 14.95 -5.18 -2.13
C LEU A 11 15.75 -6.34 -2.72
N ASN A 12 15.26 -7.56 -2.53
CA ASN A 12 15.87 -8.76 -3.09
C ASN A 12 15.06 -9.26 -4.30
N PRO A 13 15.62 -9.26 -5.53
CA PRO A 13 14.90 -9.71 -6.73
C PRO A 13 14.29 -11.12 -6.64
N GLU A 14 14.97 -12.05 -5.97
CA GLU A 14 14.48 -13.43 -5.81
C GLU A 14 13.30 -13.52 -4.81
N GLU A 15 13.33 -12.70 -3.75
CA GLU A 15 12.19 -12.58 -2.83
C GLU A 15 10.99 -11.95 -3.52
N ILE A 16 11.21 -10.94 -4.38
CA ILE A 16 10.13 -10.28 -5.15
C ILE A 16 9.44 -11.29 -6.07
N LYS A 17 10.21 -12.18 -6.71
CA LYS A 17 9.66 -13.24 -7.56
C LYS A 17 8.74 -14.17 -6.76
N SER A 18 9.17 -14.57 -5.57
CA SER A 18 8.37 -15.40 -4.65
C SER A 18 7.13 -14.67 -4.12
N ALA A 19 7.26 -13.37 -3.84
CA ALA A 19 6.20 -12.53 -3.29
C ALA A 19 5.00 -12.33 -4.25
N LYS A 20 5.18 -12.58 -5.55
CA LYS A 20 4.07 -12.56 -6.53
C LYS A 20 2.96 -13.55 -6.20
N ALA A 21 3.33 -14.74 -5.71
CA ALA A 21 2.36 -15.75 -5.31
C ALA A 21 1.52 -15.27 -4.12
N LEU A 22 2.13 -14.51 -3.19
CA LEU A 22 1.42 -13.90 -2.06
C LEU A 22 0.41 -12.85 -2.54
N ARG A 23 0.75 -12.06 -3.57
CA ARG A 23 -0.21 -11.10 -4.14
C ARG A 23 -1.45 -11.79 -4.69
N LEU A 24 -1.27 -12.80 -5.54
CA LEU A 24 -2.38 -13.54 -6.14
C LEU A 24 -3.28 -14.16 -5.07
N LYS A 25 -2.65 -14.83 -4.09
CA LYS A 25 -3.37 -15.41 -2.95
C LYS A 25 -4.15 -14.36 -2.15
N SER A 26 -3.55 -13.21 -1.85
CA SER A 26 -4.23 -12.14 -1.11
C SER A 26 -5.46 -11.60 -1.84
N ILE A 27 -5.39 -11.52 -3.18
CA ILE A 27 -6.50 -11.12 -4.03
C ILE A 27 -7.60 -12.18 -4.01
N GLU A 28 -7.25 -13.45 -4.19
CA GLU A 28 -8.18 -14.58 -4.16
C GLU A 28 -8.93 -14.64 -2.83
N ASP A 29 -8.19 -14.55 -1.71
CA ASP A 29 -8.75 -14.51 -0.36
C ASP A 29 -9.76 -13.35 -0.22
N ALA A 30 -9.37 -12.14 -0.62
CA ALA A 30 -10.24 -10.95 -0.52
C ALA A 30 -11.47 -11.01 -1.43
N VAL A 31 -11.33 -11.55 -2.64
CA VAL A 31 -12.45 -11.78 -3.57
C VAL A 31 -13.43 -12.80 -2.99
N SER A 32 -12.93 -13.84 -2.32
CA SER A 32 -13.74 -14.90 -1.71
C SER A 32 -14.56 -14.47 -0.50
N LEU A 33 -14.21 -13.35 0.14
CA LEU A 33 -14.94 -12.82 1.29
C LEU A 33 -16.44 -12.63 0.97
N PRO A 34 -17.36 -13.10 1.82
CA PRO A 34 -18.78 -12.94 1.58
C PRO A 34 -19.18 -11.46 1.72
N GLY A 35 -20.05 -11.00 0.81
CA GLY A 35 -20.64 -9.66 0.85
C GLY A 35 -22.02 -9.67 1.50
N GLY A 36 -22.39 -8.56 2.13
CA GLY A 36 -23.76 -8.32 2.56
C GLY A 36 -24.70 -7.94 1.40
N PRO A 37 -26.01 -7.82 1.64
CA PRO A 37 -26.98 -7.55 0.57
C PRO A 37 -26.94 -6.11 0.02
N SER A 38 -26.34 -5.15 0.73
CA SER A 38 -26.18 -3.75 0.29
C SER A 38 -25.08 -3.07 1.09
N ARG A 39 -24.68 -1.84 0.68
CA ARG A 39 -23.74 -1.02 1.46
C ARG A 39 -24.23 -0.65 2.85
N SER A 40 -25.54 -0.52 3.05
CA SER A 40 -26.11 -0.28 4.39
C SER A 40 -26.08 -1.52 5.31
N LYS A 41 -25.87 -2.71 4.73
CA LYS A 41 -25.89 -4.01 5.41
C LYS A 41 -24.64 -4.81 5.07
N MET A 42 -23.47 -4.15 5.09
CA MET A 42 -22.20 -4.78 4.74
C MET A 42 -21.83 -5.89 5.73
N LEU A 43 -21.15 -6.91 5.24
CA LEU A 43 -20.40 -7.84 6.08
C LEU A 43 -19.00 -7.28 6.27
N TYR A 44 -18.55 -7.25 7.52
CA TYR A 44 -17.24 -6.72 7.89
C TYR A 44 -16.28 -7.86 8.20
N HIS A 45 -15.07 -7.74 7.65
CA HIS A 45 -14.01 -8.74 7.73
C HIS A 45 -12.78 -8.09 8.33
N ILE A 46 -12.38 -8.55 9.52
CA ILE A 46 -11.18 -8.06 10.20
C ILE A 46 -9.97 -8.80 9.62
N LEU A 47 -8.98 -8.03 9.17
CA LEU A 47 -7.75 -8.54 8.55
C LEU A 47 -6.54 -8.39 9.48
N TRP A 48 -6.60 -7.45 10.41
CA TRP A 48 -5.58 -7.24 11.42
C TRP A 48 -6.18 -6.72 12.72
N SER A 49 -5.58 -7.08 13.85
CA SER A 49 -5.94 -6.56 15.18
C SER A 49 -4.71 -6.35 16.03
N GLY A 50 -4.66 -5.23 16.75
CA GLY A 50 -3.53 -4.90 17.61
C GLY A 50 -3.64 -3.49 18.18
N LYS A 51 -2.96 -3.25 19.31
CA LYS A 51 -2.94 -1.95 20.01
C LYS A 51 -4.35 -1.40 20.35
N GLY A 52 -5.35 -2.27 20.50
CA GLY A 52 -6.75 -1.88 20.74
C GLY A 52 -7.53 -1.44 19.50
N TYR A 53 -6.96 -1.65 18.30
CA TYR A 53 -7.55 -1.36 17.01
C TYR A 53 -7.79 -2.63 16.21
N GLU A 54 -8.80 -2.58 15.34
CA GLU A 54 -9.02 -3.58 14.29
C GLU A 54 -8.98 -2.87 12.94
N VAL A 55 -8.37 -3.51 11.94
CA VAL A 55 -8.30 -3.00 10.58
C VAL A 55 -8.84 -4.07 9.64
N GLY A 56 -9.64 -3.66 8.66
CA GLY A 56 -10.28 -4.62 7.79
C GLY A 56 -11.02 -4.00 6.63
N VAL A 57 -11.97 -4.75 6.10
CA VAL A 57 -12.80 -4.34 4.96
C VAL A 57 -14.27 -4.67 5.20
N GLY A 58 -15.17 -3.82 4.70
CA GLY A 58 -16.58 -4.17 4.54
C GLY A 58 -16.91 -4.49 3.08
N LYS A 59 -17.85 -5.40 2.86
CA LYS A 59 -18.34 -5.76 1.51
C LYS A 59 -19.87 -5.81 1.48
N PRO A 60 -20.55 -5.24 0.46
CA PRO A 60 -20.02 -4.58 -0.74
C PRO A 60 -19.56 -3.12 -0.52
N GLY A 61 -18.53 -2.67 -1.24
CA GLY A 61 -18.04 -1.29 -1.23
C GLY A 61 -18.90 -0.29 -2.05
N LYS A 62 -18.50 0.99 -2.08
CA LYS A 62 -19.29 2.05 -2.74
C LYS A 62 -19.42 1.90 -4.26
N GLU A 63 -18.48 1.23 -4.93
CA GLU A 63 -18.50 1.10 -6.39
C GLU A 63 -19.44 0.01 -6.89
N THR A 64 -19.99 -0.84 -6.02
CA THR A 64 -20.99 -1.86 -6.38
C THR A 64 -22.36 -1.26 -6.73
N GLU A 65 -22.64 -0.03 -6.27
CA GLU A 65 -23.92 0.66 -6.45
C GLU A 65 -23.85 1.73 -7.56
N ARG A 66 -22.73 1.84 -8.28
CA ARG A 66 -22.56 2.78 -9.42
C ARG A 66 -23.25 2.25 -10.69
N LYS A 67 -23.52 3.15 -11.64
CA LYS A 67 -24.05 2.81 -12.99
C LYS A 67 -23.26 1.69 -13.70
N ASN A 68 -21.92 1.69 -13.54
CA ASN A 68 -21.03 0.64 -14.03
C ASN A 68 -20.40 -0.08 -12.82
N PRO A 69 -21.12 -0.99 -12.15
CA PRO A 69 -20.77 -1.46 -10.81
C PRO A 69 -19.49 -2.30 -10.82
N ASN A 70 -18.68 -2.20 -9.77
CA ASN A 70 -17.56 -3.10 -9.54
C ASN A 70 -17.89 -4.07 -8.40
N PRO A 71 -18.24 -5.35 -8.68
CA PRO A 71 -18.70 -6.29 -7.66
C PRO A 71 -17.62 -6.66 -6.63
N TYR A 72 -16.35 -6.38 -6.94
CA TYR A 72 -15.21 -6.69 -6.07
C TYR A 72 -14.81 -5.53 -5.16
N ASP A 73 -15.42 -4.35 -5.32
CA ASP A 73 -15.10 -3.20 -4.48
C ASP A 73 -15.42 -3.49 -3.01
N MET A 74 -14.48 -3.13 -2.15
CA MET A 74 -14.55 -3.24 -0.71
C MET A 74 -14.41 -1.86 -0.06
N TRP A 75 -14.76 -1.78 1.22
CA TRP A 75 -14.61 -0.57 2.04
C TRP A 75 -13.53 -0.79 3.11
N PRO A 76 -12.29 -0.29 2.90
CA PRO A 76 -11.26 -0.25 3.93
C PRO A 76 -11.72 0.51 5.17
N LEU A 77 -11.46 -0.03 6.36
CA LEU A 77 -11.87 0.58 7.62
C LEU A 77 -10.89 0.35 8.77
N ILE A 78 -10.97 1.24 9.76
CA ILE A 78 -10.35 1.12 11.08
C ILE A 78 -11.49 1.09 12.12
N ARG A 79 -11.34 0.29 13.17
CA ARG A 79 -12.20 0.26 14.36
C ARG A 79 -11.38 0.45 15.62
N LYS A 80 -11.95 1.16 16.58
CA LYS A 80 -11.43 1.24 17.95
C LYS A 80 -12.52 0.83 18.92
N GLY A 81 -12.26 -0.19 19.75
CA GLY A 81 -13.27 -0.72 20.68
C GLY A 81 -14.56 -1.20 19.99
N GLY A 82 -14.46 -1.76 18.79
CA GLY A 82 -15.60 -2.29 18.03
C GLY A 82 -16.42 -1.24 17.25
N VAL A 83 -16.14 0.06 17.42
CA VAL A 83 -16.82 1.14 16.69
C VAL A 83 -16.01 1.49 15.43
N PRO A 84 -16.62 1.44 14.21
CA PRO A 84 -15.96 1.90 12.99
C PRO A 84 -15.66 3.39 13.07
N GLU A 85 -14.47 3.80 12.63
CA GLU A 85 -14.25 5.20 12.32
C GLU A 85 -15.12 5.61 11.13
N GLU A 86 -15.86 6.72 11.27
CA GLU A 86 -16.88 7.14 10.30
C GLU A 86 -16.32 7.46 8.90
N ARG A 87 -15.02 7.70 8.80
CA ARG A 87 -14.39 8.19 7.56
C ARG A 87 -13.29 7.25 7.06
N SER A 88 -13.46 6.76 5.83
CA SER A 88 -12.35 6.20 5.06
C SER A 88 -11.48 7.34 4.53
N ALA A 89 -10.16 7.23 4.67
CA ALA A 89 -9.23 8.19 4.10
C ALA A 89 -9.33 8.20 2.57
N SER A 90 -9.38 9.39 1.99
CA SER A 90 -9.14 9.59 0.57
C SER A 90 -7.64 9.64 0.27
N PHE A 91 -7.26 9.54 -1.01
CA PHE A 91 -5.88 9.80 -1.44
C PHE A 91 -5.38 11.19 -1.01
N GLY A 92 -6.26 12.21 -1.06
CA GLY A 92 -5.92 13.55 -0.59
C GLY A 92 -5.61 13.58 0.91
N ASP A 93 -6.40 12.87 1.72
CA ASP A 93 -6.15 12.75 3.16
C ASP A 93 -4.79 12.08 3.44
N ILE A 94 -4.45 11.02 2.71
CA ILE A 94 -3.15 10.34 2.83
C ILE A 94 -2.01 11.29 2.43
N PHE A 95 -2.17 12.07 1.36
CA PHE A 95 -1.13 12.98 0.87
C PHE A 95 -0.88 14.13 1.85
N HIS A 96 -1.94 14.71 2.41
CA HIS A 96 -1.79 15.72 3.47
C HIS A 96 -1.11 15.15 4.71
N GLU A 97 -1.39 13.89 5.06
CA GLU A 97 -0.70 13.24 6.18
C GLU A 97 0.79 13.07 5.89
N LEU A 98 1.16 12.62 4.67
CA LEU A 98 2.56 12.48 4.26
C LEU A 98 3.30 13.82 4.22
N GLU A 99 2.65 14.88 3.72
CA GLU A 99 3.17 16.24 3.75
C GLU A 99 3.36 16.72 5.19
N HIS A 100 2.38 16.51 6.08
CA HIS A 100 2.50 16.86 7.50
C HIS A 100 3.70 16.15 8.16
N MET A 101 3.88 14.85 7.88
CA MET A 101 4.99 14.05 8.40
C MET A 101 6.36 14.50 7.88
N SER A 102 6.43 15.07 6.66
CA SER A 102 7.68 15.61 6.12
C SER A 102 8.27 16.74 6.96
N ASN A 103 7.41 17.47 7.70
CA ASN A 103 7.83 18.51 8.64
C ASN A 103 8.29 17.97 9.99
N LYS A 104 8.07 16.67 10.29
CA LYS A 104 8.46 16.03 11.54
C LYS A 104 9.88 15.46 11.46
N SER A 105 10.14 14.62 10.45
CA SER A 105 11.45 14.01 10.25
C SER A 105 11.63 13.50 8.83
N LYS A 106 12.59 14.08 8.11
CA LYS A 106 12.97 13.59 6.77
C LYS A 106 13.51 12.16 6.80
N TYR A 107 14.21 11.80 7.87
CA TYR A 107 14.77 10.46 8.04
C TYR A 107 13.67 9.41 8.20
N SER A 108 12.73 9.64 9.12
CA SER A 108 11.60 8.73 9.34
C SER A 108 10.66 8.69 8.14
N LEU A 109 10.51 9.79 7.41
CA LEU A 109 9.78 9.80 6.13
C LEU A 109 10.48 8.97 5.04
N GLU A 110 11.82 8.99 4.97
CA GLU A 110 12.58 8.14 4.04
C GLU A 110 12.39 6.65 4.34
N LEU A 111 12.44 6.26 5.62
CA LEU A 111 12.16 4.89 6.06
C LEU A 111 10.72 4.47 5.71
N LEU A 112 9.75 5.36 5.91
CA LEU A 112 8.37 5.14 5.50
C LEU A 112 8.27 4.90 3.98
N GLY A 113 8.94 5.73 3.17
CA GLY A 113 9.00 5.55 1.72
C GLY A 113 9.58 4.19 1.31
N CYS A 114 10.60 3.69 2.05
CA CYS A 114 11.14 2.35 1.85
C CYS A 114 10.09 1.26 2.15
N LEU A 115 9.36 1.37 3.27
CA LEU A 115 8.29 0.42 3.60
C LEU A 115 7.16 0.42 2.57
N LEU A 116 6.78 1.57 2.03
CA LEU A 116 5.77 1.66 0.97
C LEU A 116 6.25 1.01 -0.33
N ALA A 117 7.52 1.21 -0.71
CA ALA A 117 8.11 0.57 -1.88
C ALA A 117 8.19 -0.96 -1.71
N ARG A 118 8.54 -1.45 -0.52
CA ARG A 118 8.56 -2.89 -0.21
C ARG A 118 7.17 -3.50 -0.21
N SER A 119 6.20 -2.84 0.42
CA SER A 119 4.80 -3.29 0.45
C SER A 119 4.17 -3.29 -0.95
N ALA A 120 4.54 -2.34 -1.82
CA ALA A 120 4.16 -2.35 -3.24
C ALA A 120 4.58 -3.64 -3.98
N LEU A 121 5.67 -4.27 -3.51
CA LEU A 121 6.27 -5.48 -4.06
C LEU A 121 5.99 -6.73 -3.22
N MET A 122 5.10 -6.63 -2.22
CA MET A 122 4.71 -7.71 -1.30
C MET A 122 5.86 -8.29 -0.45
N LEU A 123 6.97 -7.57 -0.28
CA LEU A 123 8.16 -8.07 0.43
C LEU A 123 8.02 -8.10 1.95
N ASP A 124 7.04 -7.40 2.49
CA ASP A 124 6.74 -7.35 3.91
C ASP A 124 5.46 -8.14 4.22
N HIS A 125 5.11 -9.12 3.36
CA HIS A 125 3.94 -9.97 3.53
C HIS A 125 4.36 -11.40 3.81
N ILE A 126 3.65 -12.05 4.72
CA ILE A 126 3.88 -13.44 5.11
C ILE A 126 2.58 -14.24 5.06
N SER A 127 2.69 -15.57 4.97
CA SER A 127 1.53 -16.46 5.09
C SER A 127 1.40 -16.95 6.53
N VAL A 128 0.30 -16.62 7.20
CA VAL A 128 -0.05 -17.09 8.56
C VAL A 128 -1.41 -17.77 8.47
N ASP A 129 -1.52 -19.02 8.94
CA ASP A 129 -2.77 -19.80 8.92
C ASP A 129 -3.49 -19.78 7.56
N ASN A 130 -2.69 -19.96 6.50
CA ASN A 130 -3.13 -19.90 5.11
C ASN A 130 -3.68 -18.54 4.63
N LYS A 131 -3.50 -17.46 5.38
CA LYS A 131 -3.84 -16.08 4.98
C LYS A 131 -2.59 -15.25 4.76
N VAL A 132 -2.64 -14.32 3.81
CA VAL A 132 -1.55 -13.36 3.59
C VAL A 132 -1.72 -12.16 4.52
N VAL A 133 -0.69 -11.86 5.31
CA VAL A 133 -0.71 -10.79 6.31
C VAL A 133 0.47 -9.85 6.06
N TYR A 134 0.21 -8.54 6.11
CA TYR A 134 1.27 -7.53 6.09
C TYR A 134 1.95 -7.45 7.46
N SER A 135 3.26 -7.69 7.47
CA SER A 135 4.10 -7.84 8.65
C SER A 135 5.44 -7.11 8.44
N PRO A 136 5.44 -5.76 8.39
CA PRO A 136 6.68 -4.99 8.28
C PRO A 136 7.56 -5.20 9.51
N ASN A 137 8.87 -5.04 9.34
CA ASN A 137 9.82 -5.28 10.41
C ASN A 137 9.65 -4.29 11.59
N GLU A 138 9.42 -4.80 12.79
CA GLU A 138 9.14 -3.99 14.00
C GLU A 138 10.27 -3.00 14.31
N VAL A 139 11.54 -3.36 14.07
CA VAL A 139 12.67 -2.47 14.34
C VAL A 139 12.61 -1.21 13.47
N VAL A 140 12.15 -1.34 12.22
CA VAL A 140 11.96 -0.20 11.32
C VAL A 140 10.76 0.64 11.77
N ILE A 141 9.66 0.00 12.15
CA ILE A 141 8.45 0.66 12.64
C ILE A 141 8.76 1.47 13.91
N ASP A 142 9.49 0.88 14.85
CA ASP A 142 9.90 1.51 16.10
C ASP A 142 10.83 2.70 15.83
N GLU A 143 11.74 2.58 14.85
CA GLU A 143 12.59 3.71 14.47
C GLU A 143 11.77 4.88 13.92
N ILE A 144 10.86 4.63 12.98
CA ILE A 144 9.97 5.68 12.43
C ILE A 144 9.11 6.29 13.54
N SER A 145 8.62 5.46 14.46
CA SER A 145 7.72 5.86 15.55
C SER A 145 8.35 6.80 16.57
N LYS A 146 9.68 6.92 16.61
CA LYS A 146 10.38 7.91 17.45
C LYS A 146 10.01 9.35 17.06
N ASP A 147 9.85 9.60 15.76
CA ASP A 147 9.51 10.93 15.23
C ASP A 147 8.05 11.01 14.75
N ILE A 148 7.50 9.88 14.27
CA ILE A 148 6.17 9.76 13.68
C ILE A 148 5.41 8.63 14.42
N PRO A 149 5.01 8.84 15.69
CA PRO A 149 4.36 7.79 16.47
C PRO A 149 2.94 7.45 15.97
N SER A 150 2.31 8.39 15.27
CA SER A 150 0.94 8.27 14.78
C SER A 150 0.78 8.98 13.45
N MET A 151 -0.10 8.45 12.61
CA MET A 151 -0.58 9.07 11.39
C MET A 151 -2.08 8.89 11.30
N PHE A 152 -2.80 9.89 10.80
CA PHE A 152 -4.25 9.85 10.67
C PHE A 152 -4.95 9.54 12.01
N ASN A 153 -4.45 10.15 13.09
CA ASN A 153 -4.93 9.98 14.47
C ASN A 153 -4.89 8.55 15.04
N VAL A 154 -4.16 7.63 14.39
CA VAL A 154 -3.95 6.27 14.88
C VAL A 154 -2.45 5.96 14.99
N PRO A 155 -2.02 4.99 15.81
CA PRO A 155 -0.63 4.59 15.87
C PRO A 155 -0.10 4.22 14.47
N LEU A 156 1.18 4.53 14.18
CA LEU A 156 1.78 4.33 12.85
C LEU A 156 1.50 2.94 12.28
N VAL A 157 1.69 1.88 13.07
CA VAL A 157 1.43 0.50 12.63
C VAL A 157 -0.02 0.27 12.22
N VAL A 158 -0.98 0.90 12.90
CA VAL A 158 -2.41 0.81 12.56
C VAL A 158 -2.68 1.52 11.22
N PHE A 159 -2.07 2.70 11.02
CA PHE A 159 -2.18 3.41 9.75
C PHE A 159 -1.59 2.62 8.58
N LEU A 160 -0.45 1.95 8.79
CA LEU A 160 0.17 1.12 7.75
C LEU A 160 -0.68 -0.11 7.40
N GLN A 161 -1.28 -0.78 8.39
CA GLN A 161 -2.25 -1.85 8.16
C GLN A 161 -3.49 -1.33 7.42
N TYR A 162 -3.91 -0.10 7.70
CA TYR A 162 -5.03 0.51 6.99
C TYR A 162 -4.67 0.81 5.54
N LEU A 163 -3.49 1.37 5.28
CA LEU A 163 -3.00 1.64 3.92
C LEU A 163 -2.84 0.34 3.12
N GLU A 164 -2.44 -0.75 3.77
CA GLU A 164 -2.45 -2.10 3.21
C GLU A 164 -3.85 -2.52 2.74
N THR A 165 -4.89 -2.33 3.55
CA THR A 165 -6.26 -2.66 3.14
C THR A 165 -6.77 -1.81 1.97
N ILE A 166 -6.33 -0.55 1.87
CA ILE A 166 -6.59 0.31 0.71
C ILE A 166 -5.90 -0.26 -0.54
N ALA A 167 -4.62 -0.64 -0.43
CA ALA A 167 -3.87 -1.21 -1.54
C ALA A 167 -4.48 -2.54 -2.03
N LEU A 168 -4.90 -3.41 -1.09
CA LEU A 168 -5.60 -4.66 -1.40
C LEU A 168 -6.95 -4.39 -2.08
N ASN A 169 -7.71 -3.38 -1.63
CA ASN A 169 -8.95 -2.99 -2.29
C ASN A 169 -8.72 -2.56 -3.75
N GLU A 170 -7.66 -1.79 -4.03
CA GLU A 170 -7.32 -1.45 -5.40
C GLU A 170 -6.94 -2.70 -6.23
N ASP A 171 -6.18 -3.65 -5.66
CA ASP A 171 -5.86 -4.91 -6.33
C ASP A 171 -7.12 -5.71 -6.73
N VAL A 172 -8.09 -5.88 -5.83
CA VAL A 172 -9.31 -6.65 -6.13
C VAL A 172 -10.22 -5.97 -7.14
N LYS A 173 -10.27 -4.63 -7.17
CA LYS A 173 -11.09 -3.89 -8.14
C LYS A 173 -10.70 -4.19 -9.57
N TYR A 174 -9.42 -4.46 -9.83
CA TYR A 174 -8.94 -4.80 -11.16
C TYR A 174 -9.39 -6.18 -11.66
N GLN A 175 -9.85 -7.07 -10.77
CA GLN A 175 -10.43 -8.36 -11.16
C GLN A 175 -11.69 -8.22 -12.02
N LYS A 176 -12.43 -7.10 -11.89
CA LYS A 176 -13.57 -6.79 -12.76
C LYS A 176 -13.20 -6.87 -14.23
N ASN A 177 -12.06 -6.30 -14.64
CA ASN A 177 -11.69 -6.25 -16.05
C ASN A 177 -11.27 -7.62 -16.60
N LEU A 178 -10.58 -8.43 -15.79
CA LEU A 178 -10.27 -9.82 -16.14
C LEU A 178 -11.57 -10.59 -16.40
N ASN A 179 -12.54 -10.49 -15.49
CA ASN A 179 -13.75 -11.29 -15.53
C ASN A 179 -14.81 -10.78 -16.52
N THR A 180 -14.79 -9.48 -16.87
CA THR A 180 -15.76 -8.88 -17.81
C THR A 180 -15.22 -8.72 -19.23
N LYS A 181 -13.90 -8.59 -19.41
CA LYS A 181 -13.28 -8.31 -20.72
C LYS A 181 -12.24 -9.35 -21.13
N GLY A 182 -11.98 -10.37 -20.30
CA GLY A 182 -10.93 -11.36 -20.55
C GLY A 182 -9.53 -10.76 -20.58
N LYS A 183 -9.34 -9.52 -20.10
CA LYS A 183 -8.06 -8.81 -20.13
C LYS A 183 -7.47 -8.75 -18.73
N GLN A 184 -6.37 -9.47 -18.55
CA GLN A 184 -5.54 -9.32 -17.36
C GLN A 184 -5.01 -7.89 -17.29
N TYR A 185 -5.02 -7.30 -16.10
CA TYR A 185 -4.50 -5.96 -15.91
C TYR A 185 -2.95 -5.98 -15.94
N SER A 186 -2.33 -4.85 -16.30
CA SER A 186 -0.87 -4.72 -16.15
C SER A 186 -0.47 -5.05 -14.72
N LYS A 187 0.64 -5.78 -14.56
CA LYS A 187 1.19 -6.16 -13.26
C LYS A 187 1.50 -4.96 -12.36
N SER A 188 1.67 -3.77 -12.96
CA SER A 188 1.90 -2.49 -12.27
C SER A 188 0.66 -1.86 -11.63
N ALA A 189 -0.56 -2.28 -11.99
CA ALA A 189 -1.77 -1.65 -11.46
C ALA A 189 -2.21 -2.19 -10.11
N GLY A 190 -3.11 -1.48 -9.43
CA GLY A 190 -3.55 -1.82 -8.09
C GLY A 190 -2.59 -1.27 -7.06
N ARG A 191 -2.20 -2.13 -6.12
CA ARG A 191 -1.25 -1.87 -5.06
C ARG A 191 0.05 -1.22 -5.54
N PRO A 192 0.77 -1.71 -6.58
CA PRO A 192 2.04 -1.10 -6.96
C PRO A 192 1.86 0.37 -7.36
N ASN A 193 0.92 0.68 -8.25
CA ASN A 193 0.66 2.07 -8.62
C ASN A 193 0.20 2.93 -7.43
N ASN A 194 -0.61 2.39 -6.52
CA ASN A 194 -1.10 3.14 -5.34
C ASN A 194 0.05 3.46 -4.36
N LEU A 195 0.75 2.43 -3.87
CA LEU A 195 1.81 2.59 -2.87
C LEU A 195 3.05 3.26 -3.44
N LEU A 196 3.42 2.98 -4.70
CA LEU A 196 4.53 3.70 -5.36
C LEU A 196 4.18 5.15 -5.70
N THR A 197 2.90 5.52 -5.81
CA THR A 197 2.51 6.94 -5.88
C THR A 197 2.78 7.64 -4.55
N CYS A 198 2.45 7.00 -3.43
CA CYS A 198 2.76 7.51 -2.10
C CYS A 198 4.28 7.63 -1.89
N ALA A 199 5.05 6.61 -2.28
CA ALA A 199 6.51 6.67 -2.27
C ALA A 199 7.07 7.77 -3.21
N HIS A 200 6.44 8.03 -4.37
CA HIS A 200 6.85 9.13 -5.25
C HIS A 200 6.65 10.48 -4.57
N LEU A 201 5.49 10.70 -3.92
CA LEU A 201 5.25 11.92 -3.16
C LEU A 201 6.28 12.10 -2.05
N ILE A 202 6.60 11.05 -1.30
CA ILE A 202 7.68 11.08 -0.30
C ILE A 202 9.01 11.50 -0.94
N ALA A 203 9.39 10.90 -2.08
CA ALA A 203 10.62 11.25 -2.77
C ALA A 203 10.65 12.74 -3.20
N VAL A 204 9.50 13.29 -3.62
CA VAL A 204 9.35 14.72 -3.93
C VAL A 204 9.51 15.58 -2.67
N LEU A 205 8.84 15.23 -1.56
CA LEU A 205 8.93 15.95 -0.29
C LEU A 205 10.36 15.93 0.29
N LEU A 206 11.13 14.88 0.01
CA LEU A 206 12.54 14.77 0.37
C LEU A 206 13.47 15.51 -0.60
N GLY A 207 12.96 16.09 -1.68
CA GLY A 207 13.75 16.77 -2.72
C GLY A 207 14.58 15.81 -3.59
N LYS A 208 14.20 14.52 -3.64
CA LYS A 208 14.89 13.46 -4.39
C LYS A 208 14.21 13.10 -5.72
N ALA A 209 12.99 13.59 -5.95
CA ALA A 209 12.24 13.47 -7.19
C ALA A 209 11.61 14.80 -7.60
N SER A 210 11.30 14.95 -8.89
CA SER A 210 10.74 16.17 -9.47
C SER A 210 9.24 16.30 -9.15
N MET A 211 8.86 17.42 -8.52
CA MET A 211 7.44 17.78 -8.33
C MET A 211 6.70 17.92 -9.67
N VAL A 212 7.37 18.43 -10.70
CA VAL A 212 6.78 18.59 -12.03
C VAL A 212 6.46 17.23 -12.64
N ASP A 213 7.37 16.27 -12.52
CA ASP A 213 7.14 14.90 -13.04
C ASP A 213 6.02 14.20 -12.28
N PHE A 214 5.99 14.38 -10.95
CA PHE A 214 4.91 13.85 -10.12
C PHE A 214 3.54 14.42 -10.54
N ALA A 215 3.42 15.75 -10.64
CA ALA A 215 2.18 16.44 -11.01
C ALA A 215 1.74 16.08 -12.44
N TYR A 216 2.68 16.06 -13.39
CA TYR A 216 2.40 15.67 -14.77
C TYR A 216 1.90 14.22 -14.86
N GLY A 217 2.58 13.28 -14.17
CA GLY A 217 2.14 11.89 -14.10
C GLY A 217 0.73 11.75 -13.53
N PHE A 218 0.44 12.47 -12.44
CA PHE A 218 -0.87 12.45 -11.78
C PHE A 218 -1.99 12.95 -12.69
N ALA A 219 -1.73 14.03 -13.43
CA ALA A 219 -2.68 14.59 -14.41
C ALA A 219 -2.93 13.63 -15.58
N GLN A 220 -1.88 12.97 -16.09
CA GLN A 220 -1.99 12.07 -17.26
C GLN A 220 -2.62 10.72 -16.91
N GLN A 221 -2.34 10.16 -15.73
CA GLN A 221 -2.71 8.79 -15.37
C GLN A 221 -3.97 8.69 -14.49
N ARG A 222 -4.82 9.72 -14.49
CA ARG A 222 -6.11 9.74 -13.76
C ARG A 222 -5.93 9.55 -12.24
N GLY A 223 -5.01 10.28 -11.63
CA GLY A 223 -4.87 10.33 -10.18
C GLY A 223 -3.90 9.32 -9.57
N VAL A 224 -2.95 8.81 -10.35
CA VAL A 224 -1.78 8.05 -9.86
C VAL A 224 -0.51 8.58 -10.51
N SER A 225 0.62 8.51 -9.82
CA SER A 225 1.93 8.94 -10.33
C SER A 225 3.01 8.10 -9.65
N ALA A 226 3.05 6.82 -9.99
CA ALA A 226 3.97 5.88 -9.37
C ALA A 226 5.44 6.22 -9.67
N ILE A 227 6.30 6.19 -8.64
CA ILE A 227 7.74 6.27 -8.86
C ILE A 227 8.19 5.03 -9.63
N LYS A 228 9.05 5.21 -10.64
CA LYS A 228 9.59 4.07 -11.39
C LYS A 228 10.57 3.31 -10.49
N ILE A 229 10.56 1.99 -10.55
CA ILE A 229 11.52 1.15 -9.80
C ILE A 229 12.97 1.56 -10.08
N ALA A 230 13.30 1.91 -11.33
CA ALA A 230 14.62 2.41 -11.72
C ALA A 230 15.07 3.69 -10.98
N GLN A 231 14.15 4.45 -10.38
CA GLN A 231 14.44 5.66 -9.58
C GLN A 231 14.59 5.35 -8.08
N LEU A 232 14.19 4.16 -7.62
CA LEU A 232 14.27 3.78 -6.21
C LEU A 232 15.70 3.84 -5.65
N PRO A 233 16.76 3.37 -6.34
CA PRO A 233 18.12 3.46 -5.82
C PRO A 233 18.56 4.88 -5.45
N SER A 234 18.19 5.88 -6.25
CA SER A 234 18.55 7.28 -6.00
C SER A 234 17.63 7.96 -4.98
N CYS A 235 16.36 7.57 -4.92
CA CYS A 235 15.38 8.19 -4.01
C CYS A 235 15.40 7.57 -2.61
N PHE A 236 15.68 6.28 -2.51
CA PHE A 236 15.65 5.49 -1.28
C PHE A 236 16.87 4.56 -1.19
N PRO A 237 18.08 5.10 -0.93
CA PRO A 237 19.31 4.31 -0.87
C PRO A 237 19.30 3.15 0.15
N LEU A 238 18.45 3.21 1.18
CA LEU A 238 18.31 2.13 2.17
C LEU A 238 17.62 0.87 1.63
N LEU A 239 17.10 0.91 0.41
CA LEU A 239 16.63 -0.27 -0.31
C LEU A 239 17.78 -1.12 -0.88
N GLU A 240 19.03 -0.65 -0.79
CA GLU A 240 20.26 -1.39 -1.15
C GLU A 240 20.19 -2.16 -2.48
N ILE A 241 19.58 -1.54 -3.49
CA ILE A 241 19.60 -2.04 -4.87
C ILE A 241 20.35 -1.10 -5.79
N ASP A 242 21.02 -1.66 -6.79
CA ASP A 242 21.62 -0.90 -7.88
C ASP A 242 20.68 -0.72 -9.08
N LYS A 243 21.15 -0.03 -10.13
CA LYS A 243 20.36 0.21 -11.35
C LYS A 243 20.08 -1.06 -12.16
N THR A 244 20.97 -2.04 -12.09
CA THR A 244 20.85 -3.33 -12.78
C THR A 244 19.75 -4.15 -12.12
N GLU A 245 19.79 -4.27 -10.79
CA GLU A 245 18.76 -4.94 -9.99
C GLU A 245 17.41 -4.25 -10.13
N ALA A 246 17.38 -2.90 -10.09
CA ALA A 246 16.16 -2.13 -10.32
C ALA A 246 15.56 -2.40 -11.71
N LYS A 247 16.39 -2.64 -12.73
CA LYS A 247 15.93 -3.00 -14.08
C LYS A 247 15.31 -4.40 -14.09
N ILE A 248 15.95 -5.37 -13.45
CA ILE A 248 15.42 -6.74 -13.31
C ILE A 248 14.05 -6.70 -12.63
N ILE A 249 13.95 -5.99 -11.48
CA ILE A 249 12.69 -5.83 -10.76
C ILE A 249 11.63 -5.16 -11.64
N SER A 250 12.01 -4.12 -12.39
CA SER A 250 11.10 -3.43 -13.32
C SER A 250 10.51 -4.35 -14.38
N GLU A 251 11.28 -5.30 -14.89
CA GLU A 251 10.83 -6.28 -15.89
C GLU A 251 9.90 -7.32 -15.25
N GLU A 252 10.16 -7.72 -14.01
CA GLU A 252 9.32 -8.64 -13.27
C GLU A 252 7.91 -8.07 -12.98
N ILE A 253 7.79 -6.75 -12.79
CA ILE A 253 6.51 -6.08 -12.47
C ILE A 253 5.80 -5.44 -13.68
N LYS A 254 6.35 -5.56 -14.90
CA LYS A 254 5.68 -5.15 -16.15
C LYS A 254 4.71 -6.25 -16.61
#